data_AF-A0A0D6JBK8-F1
#
_entry.id   AF-A0A0D6JBK8-F1
#
_cell.length_a   1.000
_cell.length_b   1.000
_cell.length_c   1.000
_cell.angle_alpha   90.00
_cell.angle_beta   90.00
_cell.angle_gamma   90.00
#
_symmetry.space_group_name_H-M   'P 1'
#
loop_
_entity.id
_entity.type
_entity.pdbx_description
1 polymer ?
#
loop_
_entity_poly.entity_id
_entity_poly.type
_entity_poly.pdbx_seq_one_letter_code
_entity_poly.pdbx_strand_id
1 'polypeptide(L)' 'MSALQEMSATAQRCTDPITHDVRCFARAWPEVKALGFDERFRRLWNYYLVYCEAGFEAGWLDVGLYQLRHSGRTN' A
#
# COMPACT_ATOMS: atom_id res chain seq x y z
N MET A 1 -7.92 14.35 5.76
CA MET A 1 -6.50 14.05 6.03
C MET A 1 -6.31 13.01 7.14
N SER A 2 -7.17 12.91 8.16
CA SER A 2 -7.00 11.91 9.25
C SER A 2 -7.34 10.46 8.85
N ALA A 3 -8.41 10.25 8.07
CA ALA A 3 -8.88 8.90 7.75
C ALA A 3 -7.88 8.06 6.93
N LEU A 4 -7.11 8.69 6.04
CA LEU A 4 -6.04 8.01 5.29
C LEU A 4 -4.84 7.69 6.19
N GLN A 5 -4.55 8.52 7.19
CA GLN A 5 -3.49 8.29 8.16
C GLN A 5 -3.85 7.17 9.15
N GLU A 6 -5.11 7.07 9.58
CA GLU A 6 -5.61 5.95 10.39
C GLU A 6 -5.61 4.64 9.61
N MET A 7 -6.06 4.66 8.35
CA MET A 7 -6.03 3.49 7.47
C MET A 7 -4.59 3.03 7.19
N SER A 8 -3.65 3.99 7.05
CA SER A 8 -2.21 3.71 6.98
C SER A 8 -1.65 3.15 8.29
N ALA A 9 -2.15 3.55 9.46
CA ALA A 9 -1.70 3.02 10.75
C ALA A 9 -2.17 1.59 11.01
N THR A 10 -3.37 1.22 10.54
CA THR A 10 -3.86 -0.17 10.55
C THR A 10 -3.10 -1.02 9.52
N ALA A 11 -2.75 -0.45 8.36
CA ALA A 11 -1.88 -1.08 7.38
C ALA A 11 -0.43 -1.26 7.88
N GLN A 12 0.11 -0.32 8.67
CA GLN A 12 1.47 -0.39 9.25
C GLN A 12 1.65 -1.57 10.21
N ARG A 13 0.56 -2.18 10.69
CA ARG A 13 0.58 -3.38 11.55
C ARG A 13 0.62 -4.69 10.74
N CYS A 14 0.45 -4.61 9.41
CA CYS A 14 0.54 -5.69 8.44
C CYS A 14 1.88 -5.58 7.68
N THR A 15 2.99 -5.74 8.37
CA THR A 15 4.33 -5.74 7.77
C THR A 15 4.64 -7.13 7.19
N ASP A 16 4.22 -7.44 5.95
CA ASP A 16 4.77 -8.45 4.99
C ASP A 16 3.77 -8.68 3.81
N PRO A 17 4.07 -9.53 2.80
CA PRO A 17 4.05 -9.25 1.35
C PRO A 17 2.71 -8.75 0.78
N ILE A 18 2.71 -8.20 -0.44
CA ILE A 18 1.57 -7.54 -1.11
C ILE A 18 0.24 -8.33 -1.05
N THR A 19 0.29 -9.67 -1.07
CA THR A 19 -0.86 -10.56 -0.88
C THR A 19 -1.60 -10.37 0.45
N HIS A 20 -0.89 -9.96 1.49
CA HIS A 20 -1.42 -9.73 2.83
C HIS A 20 -2.18 -8.40 2.93
N ASP A 21 -1.81 -7.39 2.13
CA ASP A 21 -2.41 -6.06 2.14
C ASP A 21 -3.90 -6.09 1.73
N VAL A 22 -4.25 -6.90 0.73
CA VAL A 22 -5.66 -7.09 0.30
C VAL A 22 -6.51 -7.65 1.44
N ARG A 23 -5.97 -8.63 2.17
CA ARG A 23 -6.66 -9.27 3.31
C ARG A 23 -6.77 -8.31 4.49
N CYS A 24 -5.74 -7.52 4.76
CA CYS A 24 -5.76 -6.49 5.81
C CYS A 24 -6.79 -5.41 5.50
N PHE A 25 -6.83 -4.90 4.26
CA PHE A 25 -7.84 -3.93 3.84
C PHE A 25 -9.26 -4.47 3.97
N ALA A 26 -9.50 -5.73 3.58
CA ALA A 26 -10.80 -6.36 3.73
C ALA A 26 -11.24 -6.47 5.21
N ARG A 27 -10.31 -6.75 6.13
CA ARG A 27 -10.59 -6.82 7.58
C ARG A 27 -10.83 -5.43 8.19
N ALA A 28 -10.12 -4.41 7.73
CA ALA A 28 -10.29 -3.03 8.20
C ALA A 28 -11.50 -2.31 7.57
N TRP A 29 -12.12 -2.87 6.52
CA TRP A 29 -13.22 -2.24 5.80
C TRP A 29 -14.39 -1.73 6.68
N PRO A 30 -14.84 -2.44 7.74
CA PRO A 30 -15.91 -1.93 8.59
C PRO A 30 -15.58 -0.58 9.24
N GLU A 31 -14.33 -0.37 9.65
CA GLU A 31 -13.85 0.89 10.23
C GLU A 31 -13.75 1.98 9.15
N VAL A 32 -13.22 1.64 7.98
CA VAL A 32 -13.12 2.56 6.84
C VAL A 32 -14.49 3.01 6.36
N LYS A 33 -15.47 2.09 6.30
CA LYS A 33 -16.86 2.41 5.98
C LYS A 33 -17.48 3.36 7.00
N ALA A 34 -17.16 3.19 8.29
CA ALA A 34 -17.64 4.08 9.35
C ALA A 34 -17.09 5.51 9.23
N LEU A 35 -15.93 5.69 8.58
CA LEU A 35 -15.35 7.01 8.26
C LEU A 35 -16.06 7.71 7.08
N GLY A 36 -17.09 7.10 6.48
CA GLY A 36 -17.90 7.69 5.41
C GLY A 36 -17.46 7.32 3.99
N PHE A 37 -16.55 6.36 3.82
CA PHE A 37 -16.18 5.84 2.50
C PHE A 37 -17.22 4.86 1.96
N ASP A 38 -17.44 4.93 0.64
CA ASP A 38 -18.47 4.16 -0.04
C ASP A 38 -17.94 2.86 -0.66
N GLU A 39 -18.87 2.03 -1.11
CA GLU A 39 -18.55 0.74 -1.72
C GLU A 39 -17.76 0.90 -3.05
N ARG A 40 -17.89 2.05 -3.72
CA ARG A 40 -17.09 2.38 -4.91
C ARG A 40 -15.62 2.55 -4.54
N PHE A 41 -15.33 3.25 -3.44
CA PHE A 41 -13.98 3.39 -2.90
C PHE A 41 -13.38 2.02 -2.56
N ARG A 42 -14.15 1.13 -1.91
CA ARG A 42 -13.70 -0.24 -1.61
C ARG A 42 -13.25 -0.99 -2.85
N ARG A 43 -14.05 -0.96 -3.92
CA ARG A 43 -13.75 -1.66 -5.17
C ARG A 43 -12.52 -1.09 -5.85
N LEU A 44 -12.38 0.23 -5.89
CA LEU A 44 -11.21 0.88 -6.47
C LEU A 44 -9.93 0.49 -5.72
N TRP A 45 -9.99 0.52 -4.38
CA TRP A 45 -8.84 0.19 -3.55
C TRP A 45 -8.45 -1.29 -3.67
N ASN A 46 -9.45 -2.18 -3.71
CA ASN A 46 -9.21 -3.60 -3.94
C ASN A 46 -8.57 -3.86 -5.31
N TYR A 47 -9.04 -3.17 -6.36
CA TYR A 47 -8.44 -3.26 -7.69
C TYR A 47 -6.99 -2.79 -7.69
N TYR A 48 -6.70 -1.65 -7.04
CA TYR A 48 -5.35 -1.11 -6.95
C TYR A 48 -4.38 -2.09 -6.28
N LEU A 49 -4.77 -2.64 -5.12
CA LEU A 49 -3.92 -3.57 -4.36
C LEU A 49 -3.64 -4.87 -5.14
N VAL A 50 -4.66 -5.47 -5.74
CA VAL A 50 -4.52 -6.70 -6.55
C VAL A 50 -3.72 -6.44 -7.82
N TYR A 51 -3.88 -5.27 -8.46
CA TYR A 51 -3.10 -4.91 -9.63
C TYR A 51 -1.62 -4.78 -9.30
N CYS A 52 -1.29 -4.16 -8.17
CA CYS A 52 0.09 -4.11 -7.68
C CYS A 52 0.62 -5.53 -7.46
N GLU A 53 -0.11 -6.38 -6.74
CA GLU A 53 0.27 -7.79 -6.50
C GLU A 53 0.62 -8.52 -7.80
N ALA A 54 -0.29 -8.47 -8.78
CA ALA A 54 -0.10 -9.10 -10.08
C ALA A 54 1.09 -8.50 -10.84
N GLY A 55 1.34 -7.19 -10.72
CA GLY A 55 2.48 -6.53 -11.36
C GLY A 55 3.82 -6.97 -10.79
N PHE A 56 3.92 -7.21 -9.48
CA PHE A 56 5.13 -7.79 -8.86
C PHE A 56 5.29 -9.27 -9.19
N GLU A 57 4.21 -10.05 -9.14
CA GLU A 57 4.23 -11.48 -9.49
C GLU A 57 4.62 -11.72 -10.96
N ALA A 58 4.16 -10.84 -11.86
CA ALA A 58 4.53 -10.85 -13.28
C ALA A 58 5.93 -10.26 -13.56
N GLY A 59 6.62 -9.71 -12.55
CA GLY A 59 7.93 -9.05 -12.71
C GLY A 59 7.88 -7.74 -13.51
N TRP A 60 6.69 -7.14 -13.66
CA TRP A 60 6.50 -5.84 -14.33
C TRP A 60 6.78 -4.66 -13.40
N LEU A 61 6.67 -4.88 -12.09
CA LEU A 61 6.96 -3.91 -11.04
C LEU A 61 8.05 -4.47 -10.11
N ASP A 62 9.00 -3.61 -9.72
CA ASP A 62 10.03 -3.92 -8.73
C ASP A 62 10.39 -2.67 -7.91
N VAL A 63 10.88 -2.86 -6.69
CA VAL A 63 11.26 -1.77 -5.77
C VAL A 63 12.73 -1.92 -5.40
N GLY A 64 13.54 -0.98 -5.91
CA GLY A 64 14.97 -0.89 -5.59
C GLY A 64 15.24 0.12 -4.47
N LEU A 65 15.93 -0.33 -3.41
CA LEU A 65 16.45 0.56 -2.37
C LEU A 65 17.87 0.99 -2.75
N TYR A 66 18.03 2.26 -3.12
CA TYR A 66 19.33 2.81 -3.52
C TYR A 66 19.87 3.77 -2.46
N GLN A 67 21.08 3.51 -1.98
CA GLN A 67 21.86 4.50 -1.23
C GLN A 67 22.80 5.24 -2.16
N LEU A 68 22.53 6.54 -2.35
CA LEU A 68 23.39 7.41 -3.13
C LEU A 68 24.39 8.09 -2.19
N ARG A 69 25.67 7.98 -2.51
CA ARG A 69 26.74 8.77 -1.89
C ARG A 69 27.28 9.74 -2.92
N HIS A 70 27.29 11.02 -2.58
CA HIS A 70 27.87 12.03 -3.44
C HIS A 70 29.38 11.81 -3.56
N SER A 71 29.90 11.66 -4.77
CA SER A 71 31.35 11.64 -5.00
C SER A 71 31.91 13.02 -4.66
N GLY A 72 32.65 13.15 -3.56
CA GLY A 72 33.41 14.36 -3.30
C GLY A 72 34.27 14.66 -4.51
N ARG A 73 34.05 15.81 -5.15
CA ARG A 73 34.93 16.34 -6.19
C ARG A 73 36.24 16.63 -5.48
N THR A 74 37.21 15.72 -5.59
CA THR A 74 38.60 15.95 -5.20
C THR A 74 39.09 17.11 -6.06
N ASN A 75 39.22 18.27 -5.42
CA ASN A 75 40.12 19.34 -5.87
C ASN A 75 41.53 18.88 -5.57
#